data_AF-T0ZTV4-F1
#
_entry.id   AF-T0ZTV4-F1
#
_cell.length_a   1.000
_cell.length_b   1.000
_cell.length_c   1.000
_cell.angle_alpha   90.00
_cell.angle_beta   90.00
_cell.angle_gamma   90.00
#
_symmetry.space_group_name_H-M   'P 1'
#
loop_
_entity.id
_entity.type
_entity.pdbx_description
1 polymer ?
#
loop_
_entity_poly.entity_id
_entity_poly.type
_entity_poly.pdbx_seq_one_letter_code
_entity_poly.pdbx_strand_id
1 'polypeptide(L)'
;NRKKIVQFIAQEITKDKKIPDFDSTAVAEIIKEAQRRSGRKGKLTLRLRELGGLVRVAGDIAITEKEPVVTAKQVIDGKALSKPLEQQVADRSIEVRKSYKTFLTEGGRIGSVNGLAVVGANSGMADYSGVVMPLVAEVTPAQRRGQGTVMATGNLGKIAKEAVTNVSAVIKKISGADISDMDIHIQFIGTYEGVEGDSASYFHCHCNNISHRE
;
A
#
# COMPACT_ATOMS: atom_id res chain seq x y z
N ASN A 1 12.40 -23.35 -8.28
CA ASN A 1 12.47 -21.97 -8.84
C ASN A 1 13.53 -21.08 -8.19
N ARG A 2 13.75 -21.14 -6.86
CA ARG A 2 14.82 -20.35 -6.20
C ARG A 2 16.22 -20.61 -6.78
N LYS A 3 16.58 -21.86 -7.04
CA LYS A 3 17.84 -22.23 -7.75
C LYS A 3 18.01 -21.53 -9.10
N LYS A 4 16.93 -21.31 -9.85
CA LYS A 4 16.97 -20.60 -11.14
C LYS A 4 17.24 -19.10 -10.98
N ILE A 5 16.78 -18.50 -9.88
CA ILE A 5 17.14 -17.11 -9.54
C ILE A 5 18.62 -16.99 -9.17
N VAL A 6 19.15 -17.95 -8.40
CA VAL A 6 20.60 -18.00 -8.10
C VAL A 6 21.41 -18.11 -9.40
N GLN A 7 21.00 -19.01 -10.30
CA GLN A 7 21.61 -19.14 -11.62
C GLN A 7 21.53 -17.83 -12.42
N PHE A 8 20.38 -17.16 -12.39
CA PHE A 8 20.20 -15.87 -13.04
C PHE A 8 21.15 -14.80 -12.48
N ILE A 9 21.32 -14.72 -11.15
CA ILE A 9 22.25 -13.77 -10.51
C ILE A 9 23.68 -14.05 -10.98
N ALA A 10 24.12 -15.31 -10.93
CA ALA A 10 25.45 -15.71 -11.40
C ALA A 10 25.67 -15.37 -12.89
N GLN A 11 24.63 -15.54 -13.71
CA GLN A 11 24.67 -15.17 -15.13
C GLN A 11 24.77 -13.65 -15.34
N GLU A 12 24.05 -12.83 -14.57
CA GLU A 12 24.15 -11.37 -14.67
C GLU A 12 25.53 -10.88 -14.25
N ILE A 13 26.10 -11.40 -13.17
CA ILE A 13 27.48 -11.08 -12.72
C ILE A 13 28.50 -11.44 -13.81
N THR A 14 28.40 -12.67 -14.35
CA THR A 14 29.32 -13.14 -15.40
C THR A 14 29.22 -12.32 -16.69
N LYS A 15 28.02 -11.85 -17.04
CA LYS A 15 27.79 -11.03 -18.23
C LYS A 15 28.33 -9.61 -18.05
N ASP A 16 28.15 -9.02 -16.89
CA ASP A 16 28.56 -7.65 -16.59
C ASP A 16 30.08 -7.51 -16.50
N LYS A 17 30.77 -8.48 -15.87
CA LYS A 17 32.23 -8.57 -15.69
C LYS A 17 32.87 -7.43 -14.88
N LYS A 18 32.11 -6.42 -14.46
CA LYS A 18 32.65 -5.28 -13.69
C LYS A 18 32.28 -5.34 -12.21
N ILE A 19 31.17 -6.01 -11.89
CA ILE A 19 30.68 -6.15 -10.52
C ILE A 19 31.29 -7.35 -9.78
N PRO A 20 31.52 -7.24 -8.45
CA PRO A 20 32.01 -8.33 -7.63
C PRO A 20 30.98 -9.44 -7.44
N ASP A 21 31.43 -10.59 -6.95
CA ASP A 21 30.57 -11.72 -6.62
C ASP A 21 29.63 -11.39 -5.44
N PHE A 22 28.55 -12.17 -5.33
CA PHE A 22 27.53 -12.00 -4.30
C PHE A 22 27.65 -13.09 -3.24
N ASP A 23 27.56 -12.70 -1.97
CA ASP A 23 27.48 -13.67 -0.87
C ASP A 23 26.06 -14.27 -0.74
N SER A 24 25.91 -15.21 0.19
CA SER A 24 24.61 -15.84 0.46
C SER A 24 23.56 -14.85 0.98
N THR A 25 23.97 -13.77 1.66
CA THR A 25 23.04 -12.78 2.22
C THR A 25 22.45 -11.88 1.13
N ALA A 26 23.28 -11.44 0.17
CA ALA A 26 22.87 -10.69 -1.00
C ALA A 26 21.94 -11.51 -1.89
N VAL A 27 22.28 -12.78 -2.15
CA VAL A 27 21.42 -13.70 -2.92
C VAL A 27 20.07 -13.89 -2.25
N ALA A 28 20.05 -14.07 -0.92
CA ALA A 28 18.80 -14.18 -0.16
C ALA A 28 17.95 -12.90 -0.28
N GLU A 29 18.57 -11.73 -0.22
CA GLU A 29 17.87 -10.45 -0.32
C GLU A 29 17.31 -10.19 -1.72
N ILE A 30 18.03 -10.58 -2.79
CA ILE A 30 17.51 -10.56 -4.17
C ILE A 30 16.32 -11.51 -4.33
N ILE A 31 16.37 -12.72 -3.74
CA ILE A 31 15.24 -13.66 -3.77
C ILE A 31 14.03 -13.09 -3.03
N LYS A 32 14.24 -12.45 -1.88
CA LYS A 32 13.19 -11.78 -1.10
C LYS A 32 12.55 -10.65 -1.92
N GLU A 33 13.37 -9.88 -2.61
CA GLU A 33 12.91 -8.82 -3.51
C GLU A 33 12.11 -9.39 -4.71
N ALA A 34 12.57 -10.50 -5.30
CA ALA A 34 11.84 -11.20 -6.35
C ALA A 34 10.48 -11.74 -5.88
N GLN A 35 10.36 -12.17 -4.61
CA GLN A 35 9.08 -12.54 -4.00
C GLN A 35 8.17 -11.32 -3.85
N ARG A 36 8.70 -10.21 -3.33
CA ARG A 36 7.96 -8.96 -3.13
C ARG A 36 7.36 -8.45 -4.44
N ARG A 37 8.18 -8.36 -5.50
CA ARG A 37 7.78 -7.89 -6.84
C ARG A 37 6.83 -8.84 -7.58
N SER A 38 6.64 -10.07 -7.09
CA SER A 38 5.70 -11.02 -7.71
C SER A 38 4.23 -10.67 -7.44
N GLY A 39 3.96 -9.87 -6.40
CA GLY A 39 2.61 -9.53 -5.95
C GLY A 39 1.76 -10.73 -5.50
N ARG A 40 2.32 -11.95 -5.47
CA ARG A 40 1.58 -13.19 -5.18
C ARG A 40 2.34 -14.05 -4.18
N LYS A 41 1.63 -14.50 -3.14
CA LYS A 41 2.21 -15.36 -2.10
C LYS A 41 2.81 -16.62 -2.71
N GLY A 42 4.07 -16.91 -2.35
CA GLY A 42 4.78 -18.11 -2.81
C GLY A 42 5.26 -18.08 -4.27
N LYS A 43 5.14 -16.95 -4.97
CA LYS A 43 5.64 -16.76 -6.35
C LYS A 43 6.89 -15.88 -6.37
N LEU A 44 7.55 -15.87 -7.52
CA LEU A 44 8.73 -15.06 -7.82
C LEU A 44 8.44 -14.28 -9.10
N THR A 45 8.91 -13.04 -9.17
CA THR A 45 8.78 -12.22 -10.39
C THR A 45 9.57 -12.84 -11.55
N LEU A 46 9.04 -12.69 -12.76
CA LEU A 46 9.74 -12.99 -14.02
C LEU A 46 10.24 -11.73 -14.71
N ARG A 47 10.14 -10.57 -14.07
CA ARG A 47 10.70 -9.30 -14.55
C ARG A 47 12.21 -9.28 -14.33
N LEU A 48 12.90 -10.20 -14.99
CA LEU A 48 14.34 -10.42 -14.83
C LEU A 48 15.16 -9.19 -15.24
N ARG A 49 14.65 -8.35 -16.14
CA ARG A 49 15.31 -7.08 -16.51
C ARG A 49 15.43 -6.13 -15.32
N GLU A 50 14.33 -5.91 -14.60
CA GLU A 50 14.32 -5.02 -13.42
C GLU A 50 15.15 -5.63 -12.28
N LEU A 51 15.06 -6.95 -12.10
CA LEU A 51 15.84 -7.66 -11.09
C LEU A 51 17.34 -7.63 -11.40
N GLY A 52 17.73 -7.75 -12.67
CA GLY A 52 19.11 -7.62 -13.13
C GLY A 52 19.64 -6.18 -13.00
N GLY A 53 18.76 -5.19 -13.16
CA GLY A 53 19.07 -3.79 -12.84
C GLY A 53 19.48 -3.62 -11.37
N LEU A 54 18.74 -4.22 -10.44
CA LEU A 54 19.11 -4.21 -9.02
C LEU A 54 20.44 -4.93 -8.75
N VAL A 55 20.70 -6.07 -9.40
CA VAL A 55 21.98 -6.80 -9.27
C VAL A 55 23.15 -5.91 -9.69
N ARG A 56 23.04 -5.21 -10.83
CA ARG A 56 24.09 -4.30 -11.31
C ARG A 56 24.31 -3.13 -10.37
N VAL A 57 23.24 -2.45 -9.95
CA VAL A 57 23.33 -1.32 -9.00
C VAL A 57 23.95 -1.75 -7.67
N ALA A 58 23.59 -2.92 -7.13
CA ALA A 58 24.19 -3.43 -5.89
C ALA A 58 25.69 -3.71 -6.05
N GLY A 59 26.10 -4.22 -7.22
CA GLY A 59 27.50 -4.39 -7.58
C GLY A 59 28.26 -3.07 -7.69
N ASP A 60 27.68 -2.07 -8.36
CA ASP A 60 28.27 -0.73 -8.48
C ASP A 60 28.45 -0.05 -7.11
N ILE A 61 27.49 -0.23 -6.20
CA ILE A 61 27.61 0.25 -4.81
C ILE A 61 28.77 -0.46 -4.11
N ALA A 62 28.92 -1.78 -4.24
CA ALA A 62 30.03 -2.50 -3.63
C ALA A 62 31.39 -2.03 -4.16
N ILE A 63 31.52 -1.76 -5.47
CA ILE A 63 32.72 -1.15 -6.06
C ILE A 63 33.01 0.21 -5.44
N THR A 64 31.96 1.03 -5.30
CA THR A 64 32.06 2.40 -4.74
C THR A 64 32.51 2.36 -3.27
N GLU A 65 31.98 1.41 -2.50
CA GLU A 65 32.35 1.17 -1.09
C GLU A 65 33.68 0.41 -0.95
N LYS A 66 34.30 -0.04 -2.06
CA LYS A 66 35.51 -0.87 -2.11
C LYS A 66 35.37 -2.20 -1.38
N GLU A 67 34.17 -2.75 -1.37
CA GLU A 67 33.88 -4.06 -0.80
C GLU A 67 34.21 -5.17 -1.82
N PRO A 68 34.89 -6.25 -1.41
CA PRO A 68 35.31 -7.32 -2.32
C PRO A 68 34.13 -8.21 -2.76
N VAL A 69 33.02 -8.19 -2.03
CA VAL A 69 31.84 -9.04 -2.24
C VAL A 69 30.58 -8.23 -1.94
N VAL A 70 29.53 -8.40 -2.74
CA VAL A 70 28.22 -7.80 -2.47
C VAL A 70 27.53 -8.54 -1.34
N THR A 71 27.09 -7.81 -0.31
CA THR A 71 26.29 -8.34 0.81
C THR A 71 24.85 -7.82 0.76
N ALA A 72 24.00 -8.29 1.67
CA ALA A 72 22.63 -7.81 1.79
C ALA A 72 22.52 -6.28 1.94
N LYS A 73 23.53 -5.62 2.56
CA LYS A 73 23.56 -4.17 2.74
C LYS A 73 23.49 -3.44 1.39
N GLN A 74 24.41 -3.75 0.48
CA GLN A 74 24.46 -3.09 -0.83
C GLN A 74 23.23 -3.40 -1.68
N VAL A 75 22.64 -4.60 -1.53
CA VAL A 75 21.36 -4.92 -2.19
C VAL A 75 20.23 -4.03 -1.65
N ILE A 76 20.16 -3.82 -0.34
CA ILE A 76 19.14 -2.94 0.28
C ILE A 76 19.32 -1.49 -0.20
N ASP A 77 20.54 -0.99 -0.20
CA ASP A 77 20.86 0.38 -0.64
C ASP A 77 20.52 0.56 -2.13
N GLY A 78 20.80 -0.46 -2.95
CA GLY A 78 20.47 -0.49 -4.37
C GLY A 78 18.97 -0.52 -4.67
N LYS A 79 18.11 -0.94 -3.72
CA LYS A 79 16.65 -0.92 -3.95
C LYS A 79 16.12 0.48 -4.15
N ALA A 80 16.65 1.47 -3.44
CA ALA A 80 16.21 2.86 -3.56
C ALA A 80 16.59 3.44 -4.93
N LEU A 81 17.78 3.09 -5.43
CA LEU A 81 18.34 3.59 -6.69
C LEU A 81 17.80 2.84 -7.92
N SER A 82 17.40 1.59 -7.76
CA SER A 82 16.85 0.75 -8.84
C SER A 82 15.34 0.93 -9.09
N LYS A 83 14.70 1.89 -8.42
CA LYS A 83 13.25 2.13 -8.57
C LYS A 83 12.91 2.61 -9.98
N PRO A 84 11.91 2.02 -10.64
CA PRO A 84 11.43 2.51 -11.93
C PRO A 84 10.85 3.93 -11.82
N LEU A 85 10.86 4.68 -12.93
CA LEU A 85 10.44 6.10 -12.97
C LEU A 85 9.01 6.27 -12.44
N GLU A 86 8.12 5.35 -12.79
CA GLU A 86 6.73 5.35 -12.37
C GLU A 86 6.61 5.26 -10.84
N GLN A 87 7.48 4.48 -10.19
CA GLN A 87 7.52 4.38 -8.73
C GLN A 87 8.08 5.67 -8.11
N GLN A 88 9.08 6.29 -8.74
CA GLN A 88 9.60 7.57 -8.28
C GLN A 88 8.53 8.67 -8.33
N VAL A 89 7.74 8.70 -9.39
CA VAL A 89 6.60 9.62 -9.53
C VAL A 89 5.55 9.34 -8.45
N ALA A 90 5.19 8.07 -8.21
CA ALA A 90 4.23 7.69 -7.16
C ALA A 90 4.73 8.07 -5.76
N ASP A 91 5.98 7.78 -5.44
CA ASP A 91 6.61 8.11 -4.16
C ASP A 91 6.64 9.63 -3.94
N ARG A 92 6.95 10.42 -4.98
CA ARG A 92 6.93 11.88 -4.92
C ARG A 92 5.52 12.42 -4.66
N SER A 93 4.52 11.87 -5.34
CA SER A 93 3.11 12.24 -5.09
C SER A 93 2.68 11.93 -3.65
N ILE A 94 3.13 10.80 -3.09
CA ILE A 94 2.87 10.44 -1.68
C ILE A 94 3.60 11.38 -0.72
N GLU A 95 4.84 11.75 -1.00
CA GLU A 95 5.61 12.70 -0.19
C GLU A 95 4.93 14.06 -0.12
N VAL A 96 4.43 14.56 -1.25
CA VAL A 96 3.62 15.78 -1.31
C VAL A 96 2.34 15.63 -0.50
N ARG A 97 1.66 14.48 -0.51
CA ARG A 97 0.47 14.25 0.34
C ARG A 97 0.81 14.22 1.83
N LYS A 98 1.95 13.65 2.21
CA LYS A 98 2.40 13.58 3.62
C LYS A 98 2.71 14.94 4.22
N SER A 99 3.15 15.91 3.42
CA SER A 99 3.44 17.26 3.94
C SER A 99 2.19 17.96 4.49
N TYR A 100 1.00 17.62 4.00
CA TYR A 100 -0.27 18.17 4.47
C TYR A 100 -0.88 17.45 5.69
N LYS A 101 -0.09 16.63 6.43
CA LYS A 101 -0.41 15.89 7.69
C LYS A 101 -1.89 15.95 8.12
N THR A 102 -2.73 15.20 7.42
CA THR A 102 -4.17 15.15 7.73
C THR A 102 -4.55 13.94 8.61
N PHE A 103 -3.56 13.15 9.05
CA PHE A 103 -3.73 12.00 9.94
C PHE A 103 -3.02 12.20 11.28
N LEU A 104 -3.59 11.60 12.32
CA LEU A 104 -3.03 11.59 13.68
C LEU A 104 -2.29 10.26 13.90
N THR A 105 -1.06 10.29 14.41
CA THR A 105 -0.29 9.08 14.76
C THR A 105 -0.34 8.76 16.26
N GLU A 106 -0.78 9.70 17.09
CA GLU A 106 -0.86 9.56 18.54
C GLU A 106 -2.22 10.06 19.04
N GLY A 107 -2.67 9.53 20.18
CA GLY A 107 -3.99 9.81 20.74
C GLY A 107 -5.12 9.09 19.99
N GLY A 108 -6.33 9.64 20.10
CA GLY A 108 -7.52 9.11 19.43
C GLY A 108 -8.53 10.22 19.16
N ARG A 109 -9.28 10.08 18.07
CA ARG A 109 -10.38 10.98 17.70
C ARG A 109 -11.60 10.16 17.33
N ILE A 110 -12.72 10.44 18.00
CA ILE A 110 -14.01 9.82 17.71
C ILE A 110 -14.40 10.14 16.27
N GLY A 111 -14.86 9.13 15.53
CA GLY A 111 -15.21 9.26 14.13
C GLY A 111 -14.04 9.44 13.17
N SER A 112 -12.81 9.11 13.57
CA SER A 112 -11.67 9.10 12.65
C SER A 112 -10.91 7.78 12.71
N VAL A 113 -10.55 7.26 11.54
CA VAL A 113 -9.69 6.07 11.41
C VAL A 113 -8.65 6.28 10.31
N ASN A 114 -7.44 5.81 10.56
CA ASN A 114 -6.39 5.78 9.55
C ASN A 114 -6.51 4.49 8.73
N GLY A 115 -7.13 4.60 7.55
CA GLY A 115 -7.11 3.54 6.56
C GLY A 115 -5.75 3.43 5.86
N LEU A 116 -5.54 2.31 5.20
CA LEU A 116 -4.38 2.08 4.35
C LEU A 116 -4.86 1.91 2.91
N ALA A 117 -4.22 2.63 2.00
CA ALA A 117 -4.45 2.51 0.57
C ALA A 117 -3.16 2.18 -0.15
N VAL A 118 -3.29 1.60 -1.33
CA VAL A 118 -2.17 1.26 -2.20
C VAL A 118 -2.32 2.02 -3.52
N VAL A 119 -1.33 2.85 -3.84
CA VAL A 119 -1.26 3.57 -5.11
C VAL A 119 -0.53 2.70 -6.14
N GLY A 120 -1.02 2.73 -7.38
CA GLY A 120 -0.38 2.02 -8.51
C GLY A 120 -0.87 0.59 -8.74
N ALA A 121 -1.88 0.11 -8.00
CA ALA A 121 -2.41 -1.26 -8.13
C ALA A 121 -2.81 -1.66 -9.56
N ASN A 122 -3.36 -0.71 -10.33
CA ASN A 122 -3.91 -0.94 -11.67
C ASN A 122 -2.94 -0.64 -12.82
N SER A 123 -1.73 -0.16 -12.54
CA SER A 123 -0.76 0.29 -13.55
C SER A 123 0.08 -0.85 -14.15
N GLY A 124 -0.07 -2.08 -13.65
CA GLY A 124 0.85 -3.17 -13.98
C GLY A 124 2.26 -2.96 -13.42
N MET A 125 2.48 -2.01 -12.51
CA MET A 125 3.74 -1.86 -11.79
C MET A 125 3.96 -3.04 -10.83
N ALA A 126 5.21 -3.50 -10.73
CA ALA A 126 5.62 -4.54 -9.77
C ALA A 126 5.73 -3.99 -8.34
N ASP A 127 5.71 -2.66 -8.21
CA ASP A 127 5.96 -1.94 -6.99
C ASP A 127 4.78 -1.04 -6.63
N TYR A 128 4.22 -1.36 -5.47
CA TYR A 128 3.06 -0.71 -4.88
C TYR A 128 3.54 0.28 -3.83
N SER A 129 3.06 1.52 -3.88
CA SER A 129 3.37 2.51 -2.84
C SER A 129 2.18 2.66 -1.91
N GLY A 130 2.39 2.30 -0.63
CA GLY A 130 1.37 2.42 0.41
C GLY A 130 1.21 3.87 0.89
N VAL A 131 -0.03 4.29 1.11
CA VAL A 131 -0.36 5.61 1.65
C VAL A 131 -1.39 5.46 2.78
N VAL A 132 -1.23 6.26 3.83
CA VAL A 132 -2.24 6.38 4.88
C VAL A 132 -3.36 7.25 4.34
N MET A 133 -4.59 6.74 4.42
CA MET A 133 -5.79 7.41 3.97
C MET A 133 -6.70 7.64 5.18
N PRO A 134 -6.82 8.88 5.68
CA PRO A 134 -7.75 9.16 6.77
C PRO A 134 -9.19 9.01 6.29
N LEU A 135 -10.01 8.30 7.06
CA LEU A 135 -11.46 8.29 6.92
C LEU A 135 -12.07 8.96 8.14
N VAL A 136 -13.05 9.81 7.89
CA VAL A 136 -13.83 10.46 8.94
C VAL A 136 -15.28 10.08 8.78
N ALA A 137 -15.97 9.84 9.89
CA ALA A 137 -17.38 9.57 9.93
C ALA A 137 -18.08 10.47 10.96
N GLU A 138 -19.25 10.96 10.61
CA GLU A 138 -20.10 11.78 11.46
C GLU A 138 -21.56 11.30 11.36
N VAL A 139 -22.27 11.34 12.48
CA VAL A 139 -23.66 10.91 12.58
C VAL A 139 -24.53 12.13 12.83
N THR A 140 -25.57 12.29 12.04
CA THR A 140 -26.54 13.39 12.15
C THR A 140 -27.96 12.82 12.25
N PRO A 141 -28.93 13.56 12.81
CA PRO A 141 -30.34 13.17 12.72
C PRO A 141 -30.78 13.08 11.25
N ALA A 142 -31.54 12.03 10.91
CA ALA A 142 -31.99 11.83 9.54
C ALA A 142 -32.86 13.01 9.06
N GLN A 143 -32.66 13.42 7.81
CA GLN A 143 -33.51 14.47 7.21
C GLN A 143 -34.99 14.06 7.12
N ARG A 144 -35.27 12.76 7.09
CA ARG A 144 -36.61 12.18 7.09
C ARG A 144 -36.67 11.03 8.06
N ARG A 145 -37.68 11.07 8.94
CA ARG A 145 -37.94 10.02 9.92
C ARG A 145 -38.15 8.67 9.23
N GLY A 146 -37.48 7.62 9.70
CA GLY A 146 -37.55 6.29 9.09
C GLY A 146 -36.76 6.10 7.78
N GLN A 147 -35.99 7.10 7.31
CA GLN A 147 -35.19 7.03 6.07
C GLN A 147 -33.72 7.36 6.30
N GLY A 148 -33.12 6.89 7.39
CA GLY A 148 -31.69 7.04 7.65
C GLY A 148 -30.82 6.40 6.57
N THR A 149 -29.82 7.14 6.11
CA THR A 149 -28.94 6.77 4.99
C THR A 149 -27.47 6.80 5.36
N VAL A 150 -26.68 5.97 4.69
CA VAL A 150 -25.21 6.02 4.77
C VAL A 150 -24.69 6.69 3.51
N MET A 151 -24.07 7.85 3.66
CA MET A 151 -23.51 8.65 2.58
C MET A 151 -21.99 8.57 2.61
N ALA A 152 -21.37 8.11 1.52
CA ALA A 152 -19.92 8.06 1.40
C ALA A 152 -19.42 8.96 0.26
N THR A 153 -18.43 9.80 0.55
CA THR A 153 -17.86 10.80 -0.36
C THR A 153 -16.34 10.67 -0.47
N GLY A 154 -15.78 11.09 -1.61
CA GLY A 154 -14.35 10.97 -1.91
C GLY A 154 -14.03 10.24 -3.22
N ASN A 155 -14.88 10.41 -4.25
CA ASN A 155 -14.73 9.84 -5.59
C ASN A 155 -14.59 8.29 -5.58
N LEU A 156 -15.56 7.61 -4.95
CA LEU A 156 -15.58 6.16 -4.83
C LEU A 156 -15.93 5.48 -6.17
N GLY A 157 -15.12 4.49 -6.55
CA GLY A 157 -15.40 3.55 -7.64
C GLY A 157 -16.51 2.54 -7.29
N LYS A 158 -16.88 1.69 -8.25
CA LYS A 158 -18.02 0.76 -8.13
C LYS A 158 -17.88 -0.20 -6.94
N ILE A 159 -16.73 -0.87 -6.83
CA ILE A 159 -16.46 -1.86 -5.76
C ILE A 159 -16.47 -1.19 -4.38
N ALA A 160 -15.90 0.01 -4.28
CA ALA A 160 -15.88 0.75 -3.02
C ALA A 160 -17.30 1.16 -2.57
N LYS A 161 -18.18 1.56 -3.51
CA LYS A 161 -19.59 1.84 -3.21
C LYS A 161 -20.33 0.58 -2.73
N GLU A 162 -20.12 -0.56 -3.39
CA GLU A 162 -20.69 -1.84 -2.96
C GLU A 162 -20.22 -2.23 -1.54
N ALA A 163 -18.93 -2.00 -1.24
CA ALA A 163 -18.38 -2.24 0.08
C ALA A 163 -19.04 -1.38 1.19
N VAL A 164 -19.30 -0.10 0.93
CA VAL A 164 -20.04 0.77 1.86
C VAL A 164 -21.45 0.23 2.12
N THR A 165 -22.15 -0.19 1.07
CA THR A 165 -23.48 -0.80 1.20
C THR A 165 -23.44 -2.06 2.06
N ASN A 166 -22.46 -2.93 1.87
CA ASN A 166 -22.32 -4.17 2.66
C ASN A 166 -22.08 -3.88 4.15
N VAL A 167 -21.21 -2.92 4.45
CA VAL A 167 -20.93 -2.53 5.85
C VAL A 167 -22.15 -1.84 6.48
N SER A 168 -22.93 -1.06 5.72
CA SER A 168 -24.16 -0.45 6.22
C SER A 168 -25.16 -1.51 6.74
N ALA A 169 -25.23 -2.68 6.10
CA ALA A 169 -26.08 -3.79 6.53
C ALA A 169 -25.58 -4.41 7.85
N VAL A 170 -24.27 -4.51 8.03
CA VAL A 170 -23.65 -4.99 9.28
C VAL A 170 -23.92 -4.01 10.42
N ILE A 171 -23.77 -2.71 10.17
CA ILE A 171 -24.07 -1.64 11.13
C ILE A 171 -25.54 -1.72 11.57
N LYS A 172 -26.48 -1.87 10.61
CA LYS A 172 -27.92 -2.10 10.85
C LYS A 172 -28.21 -3.29 11.76
N LYS A 173 -27.43 -4.35 11.63
CA LYS A 173 -27.60 -5.56 12.45
C LYS A 173 -27.05 -5.40 13.87
N ILE A 174 -25.92 -4.68 14.03
CA ILE A 174 -25.18 -4.63 15.30
C ILE A 174 -25.68 -3.54 16.23
N SER A 175 -26.07 -2.36 15.72
CA SER A 175 -26.35 -1.21 16.60
C SER A 175 -27.54 -1.43 17.52
N GLY A 176 -28.51 -2.28 17.16
CA GLY A 176 -29.75 -2.48 17.93
C GLY A 176 -30.64 -1.24 18.07
N ALA A 177 -30.19 -0.09 17.59
CA ALA A 177 -30.86 1.20 17.60
C ALA A 177 -31.55 1.45 16.25
N ASP A 178 -32.58 2.30 16.25
CA ASP A 178 -33.30 2.65 15.04
C ASP A 178 -32.45 3.59 14.16
N ILE A 179 -31.55 2.99 13.37
CA ILE A 179 -30.69 3.72 12.42
C ILE A 179 -31.52 4.39 11.32
N SER A 180 -32.82 4.10 11.25
CA SER A 180 -33.75 4.76 10.33
C SER A 180 -33.96 6.24 10.67
N ASP A 181 -33.58 6.69 11.87
CA ASP A 181 -33.64 8.10 12.28
C ASP A 181 -32.26 8.80 12.27
N MET A 182 -31.22 8.17 11.71
CA MET A 182 -29.88 8.73 11.63
C MET A 182 -29.29 8.69 10.22
N ASP A 183 -28.61 9.75 9.82
CA ASP A 183 -27.76 9.80 8.64
C ASP A 183 -26.28 9.65 9.05
N ILE A 184 -25.54 8.76 8.38
CA ILE A 184 -24.11 8.52 8.62
C ILE A 184 -23.32 9.03 7.43
N HIS A 185 -22.52 10.07 7.64
CA HIS A 185 -21.66 10.67 6.62
C HIS A 185 -20.24 10.14 6.77
N ILE A 186 -19.67 9.58 5.70
CA ILE A 186 -18.31 9.04 5.66
C ILE A 186 -17.54 9.77 4.58
N GLN A 187 -16.44 10.41 4.95
CA GLN A 187 -15.56 11.11 4.03
C GLN A 187 -14.19 10.43 3.98
N PHE A 188 -13.77 10.11 2.76
CA PHE A 188 -12.38 9.75 2.48
C PHE A 188 -11.58 11.03 2.23
N ILE A 189 -10.57 11.29 3.05
CA ILE A 189 -9.78 12.53 2.97
C ILE A 189 -8.62 12.37 2.00
N GLY A 190 -8.41 13.36 1.13
CA GLY A 190 -7.27 13.41 0.21
C GLY A 190 -7.39 12.51 -1.02
N THR A 191 -8.59 12.04 -1.35
CA THR A 191 -8.84 11.10 -2.45
C THR A 191 -9.26 11.78 -3.75
N TYR A 192 -8.40 12.67 -4.27
CA TYR A 192 -8.64 13.38 -5.53
C TYR A 192 -8.68 12.44 -6.74
N GLU A 193 -7.87 11.39 -6.72
CA GLU A 193 -7.79 10.36 -7.80
C GLU A 193 -8.84 9.26 -7.64
N GLY A 194 -9.67 9.32 -6.60
CA GLY A 194 -10.68 8.33 -6.29
C GLY A 194 -10.19 7.13 -5.49
N VAL A 195 -11.16 6.33 -5.03
CA VAL A 195 -10.95 5.14 -4.19
C VAL A 195 -11.55 3.94 -4.87
N GLU A 196 -10.79 2.87 -5.02
CA GLU A 196 -11.24 1.63 -5.64
C GLU A 196 -10.81 0.41 -4.81
N GLY A 197 -11.58 -0.68 -4.94
CA GLY A 197 -11.42 -1.89 -4.13
C GLY A 197 -12.28 -1.92 -2.87
N ASP A 198 -12.22 -3.03 -2.16
CA ASP A 198 -12.98 -3.34 -0.94
C ASP A 198 -12.10 -3.34 0.32
N SER A 199 -10.80 -3.08 0.18
CA SER A 199 -9.84 -3.11 1.30
C SER A 199 -10.13 -2.06 2.38
N ALA A 200 -10.92 -1.03 2.03
CA ALA A 200 -11.41 -0.03 2.98
C ALA A 200 -12.59 -0.51 3.86
N SER A 201 -13.23 -1.64 3.52
CA SER A 201 -14.47 -2.13 4.15
C SER A 201 -14.34 -2.38 5.66
N TYR A 202 -13.18 -2.88 6.12
CA TYR A 202 -12.93 -3.15 7.54
C TYR A 202 -12.91 -1.88 8.39
N PHE A 203 -12.44 -0.76 7.83
CA PHE A 203 -12.26 0.49 8.56
C PHE A 203 -13.59 1.21 8.83
N HIS A 204 -14.56 1.06 7.92
CA HIS A 204 -15.88 1.68 8.09
C HIS A 204 -16.61 1.15 9.35
N CYS A 205 -16.41 -0.12 9.72
CA CYS A 205 -17.04 -0.71 10.90
C CYS A 205 -16.52 -0.11 12.22
N HIS A 206 -15.25 0.32 12.28
CA HIS A 206 -14.65 0.81 13.53
C HIS A 206 -14.99 2.28 13.83
N CYS A 207 -15.22 3.08 12.77
CA CYS A 207 -15.61 4.48 12.93
C CYS A 207 -16.99 4.67 13.56
N ASN A 208 -17.88 3.67 13.60
CA ASN A 208 -19.27 3.89 14.03
C ASN A 208 -19.56 3.59 15.51
N ASN A 209 -18.54 3.33 16.34
CA ASN A 209 -18.71 3.15 17.80
C ASN A 209 -18.96 4.48 18.56
N ILE A 210 -19.55 5.46 17.89
CA ILE A 210 -19.62 6.87 18.34
C ILE A 210 -20.78 7.14 19.32
N SER A 211 -21.78 6.27 19.44
CA SER A 211 -23.05 6.65 20.10
C SER A 211 -23.30 6.13 21.52
N HIS A 212 -22.36 5.48 22.20
CA HIS A 212 -22.62 4.96 23.56
C HIS A 212 -21.49 5.23 24.55
N ARG A 213 -21.21 6.51 24.81
CA ARG A 213 -20.60 6.98 26.07
C ARG A 213 -21.10 8.38 26.40
N GLU A 214 -22.35 8.44 26.85
CA GLU A 214 -22.80 9.39 27.88
C GLU A 214 -23.44 8.56 29.00
#